data_AF-A0A918J8Z7-F1
#
_entry.id   AF-A0A918J8Z7-F1
#
_cell.length_a   1.000
_cell.length_b   1.000
_cell.length_c   1.000
_cell.angle_alpha   90.00
_cell.angle_beta   90.00
_cell.angle_gamma   90.00
#
_symmetry.space_group_name_H-M   'P 1'
#
loop_
_entity.id
_entity.type
_entity.pdbx_description
1 polymer ?
#
loop_
_entity_poly.entity_id
_entity_poly.type
_entity_poly.pdbx_seq_one_letter_code
_entity_poly.pdbx_strand_id
1 'polypeptide(L)'
;MSSTADDPNADEQPLPAEQRLPTEGEPHSERHLRRWHWRRLLRGRIRPLLAAAVAGVLLGVGGTAWQTQAGPFAPDEVCWGALSRDDLAATFREPEDVKVVEAPVLYGARSMEGPTGSCQLSNSDGDEWALTARVHRLDDRAGDDGMWADEFLSARLTPLGGGLLGMASDNRAWLAIPDGCLGRPGDLDGPTVVDIAQGGWISGMEPRTEERDALARMVVKLVNKVSADLGCTGTIADPVERLPKAAHYTRTEKPDALCGIKGLTLGRKRKADQDPMITVGHGPVRTCDRDITGSQPVQRLMTVEDPRLAAVFTRMTLHEGDRVRSAAGYGGLGPNLGIFRTRCQAGETVFLVQVNDAGLSADLRTLFPLYVEAEAARLGCGPLKLKLPPPAGSR
;
A
#
# COMPACT_ATOMS: atom_id res chain seq x y z
N MET A 1 -3.52 34.09 -55.98
CA MET A 1 -4.73 34.92 -56.17
C MET A 1 -5.14 35.44 -54.79
N SER A 2 -5.01 36.76 -54.60
CA SER A 2 -5.76 37.68 -53.71
C SER A 2 -7.21 37.24 -53.40
N SER A 3 -7.91 37.60 -52.31
CA SER A 3 -7.76 38.63 -51.26
C SER A 3 -8.99 38.55 -50.30
N THR A 4 -8.78 38.81 -48.98
CA THR A 4 -9.63 39.55 -47.98
C THR A 4 -11.06 39.07 -47.65
N ALA A 5 -11.64 39.18 -46.44
CA ALA A 5 -11.41 40.05 -45.27
C ALA A 5 -12.10 39.47 -44.00
N ASP A 6 -11.56 39.83 -42.81
CA ASP A 6 -12.17 40.35 -41.57
C ASP A 6 -13.45 39.72 -40.95
N ASP A 7 -13.69 39.63 -39.64
CA ASP A 7 -12.98 39.67 -38.33
C ASP A 7 -14.07 39.31 -37.24
N PRO A 8 -13.95 39.51 -35.90
CA PRO A 8 -14.03 38.43 -34.90
C PRO A 8 -15.16 38.55 -33.82
N ASN A 9 -15.30 37.54 -32.95
CA ASN A 9 -15.96 37.63 -31.62
C ASN A 9 -15.52 36.40 -30.77
N ALA A 10 -14.79 36.56 -29.66
CA ALA A 10 -15.22 36.97 -28.31
C ALA A 10 -15.75 35.80 -27.46
N ASP A 11 -14.94 35.35 -26.49
CA ASP A 11 -15.31 35.28 -25.05
C ASP A 11 -14.18 34.63 -24.23
N GLU A 12 -13.32 35.47 -23.67
CA GLU A 12 -12.44 35.19 -22.52
C GLU A 12 -13.06 35.90 -21.30
N GLN A 13 -13.37 35.15 -20.24
CA GLN A 13 -13.76 35.71 -18.94
C GLN A 13 -12.59 35.61 -17.95
N PRO A 14 -12.12 36.74 -17.39
CA PRO A 14 -11.28 36.76 -16.19
C PRO A 14 -12.08 37.06 -14.92
N LEU A 15 -11.65 36.43 -13.82
CA LEU A 15 -12.04 36.73 -12.43
C LEU A 15 -11.48 38.09 -11.98
N PRO A 16 -12.24 38.93 -11.25
CA PRO A 16 -11.70 40.13 -10.64
C PRO A 16 -11.30 39.93 -9.17
N ALA A 17 -10.18 40.58 -8.83
CA ALA A 17 -9.63 40.79 -7.51
C ALA A 17 -10.24 42.03 -6.81
N GLU A 18 -9.99 42.08 -5.49
CA GLU A 18 -9.84 43.26 -4.63
C GLU A 18 -10.91 44.38 -4.63
N GLN A 19 -11.52 44.60 -3.46
CA GLN A 19 -12.08 45.90 -3.07
C GLN A 19 -11.51 46.34 -1.73
N ARG A 20 -10.79 47.47 -1.74
CA ARG A 20 -10.37 48.26 -0.58
C ARG A 20 -11.42 49.32 -0.25
N LEU A 21 -11.63 49.52 1.06
CA LEU A 21 -11.92 50.74 1.85
C LEU A 21 -12.84 51.83 1.27
N PRO A 22 -13.63 52.48 2.16
CA PRO A 22 -13.25 53.87 2.43
C PRO A 22 -13.45 54.39 3.88
N THR A 23 -12.56 55.33 4.21
CA THR A 23 -12.73 56.62 4.92
C THR A 23 -13.07 56.73 6.40
N GLU A 24 -12.10 57.38 7.07
CA GLU A 24 -12.18 58.19 8.28
C GLU A 24 -13.27 59.27 8.24
N GLY A 25 -13.77 59.61 9.42
CA GLY A 25 -14.58 60.79 9.69
C GLY A 25 -14.81 60.97 11.19
N GLU A 26 -13.86 61.61 11.89
CA GLU A 26 -14.16 62.28 13.17
C GLU A 26 -15.00 63.53 12.93
N PRO A 27 -15.82 63.94 13.91
CA PRO A 27 -15.49 65.21 14.56
C PRO A 27 -15.69 65.23 16.08
N HIS A 28 -14.84 66.07 16.70
CA HIS A 28 -14.95 66.65 18.04
C HIS A 28 -16.34 67.22 18.38
N SER A 29 -16.77 67.11 19.65
CA SER A 29 -17.06 68.28 20.51
C SER A 29 -17.64 67.91 21.90
N GLU A 30 -16.95 68.41 22.94
CA GLU A 30 -17.42 69.07 24.19
C GLU A 30 -18.43 68.38 25.16
N ARG A 31 -17.96 67.99 26.37
CA ARG A 31 -18.00 68.74 27.67
C ARG A 31 -19.39 68.89 28.30
N HIS A 32 -19.63 68.26 29.46
CA HIS A 32 -19.74 68.91 30.78
C HIS A 32 -20.31 67.99 31.90
N LEU A 33 -19.50 67.81 32.96
CA LEU A 33 -19.79 67.87 34.41
C LEU A 33 -21.14 67.34 34.98
N ARG A 34 -21.07 66.37 35.92
CA ARG A 34 -21.36 66.50 37.38
C ARG A 34 -21.54 65.11 38.04
N ARG A 35 -20.76 64.79 39.10
CA ARG A 35 -21.13 64.73 40.53
C ARG A 35 -22.34 63.83 40.86
N TRP A 36 -22.41 63.02 41.92
CA TRP A 36 -21.51 62.62 43.02
C TRP A 36 -22.34 61.61 43.85
N HIS A 37 -21.69 60.54 44.33
CA HIS A 37 -21.99 59.72 45.51
C HIS A 37 -23.36 59.06 45.76
N TRP A 38 -23.34 57.73 45.87
CA TRP A 38 -23.68 57.05 47.14
C TRP A 38 -22.65 55.95 47.46
N ARG A 39 -21.81 56.23 48.46
CA ARG A 39 -21.14 55.24 49.30
C ARG A 39 -22.11 54.85 50.41
N ARG A 40 -22.01 53.59 50.90
CA ARG A 40 -22.75 52.90 52.00
C ARG A 40 -23.90 52.06 51.44
N LEU A 41 -24.00 50.75 51.60
CA LEU A 41 -23.44 49.76 52.54
C LEU A 41 -23.20 48.47 51.74
N LEU A 42 -22.08 47.76 51.88
CA LEU A 42 -21.96 46.67 52.84
C LEU A 42 -20.48 46.31 53.01
N ARG A 43 -19.93 46.62 54.19
CA ARG A 43 -18.79 45.91 54.76
C ARG A 43 -19.35 44.71 55.53
N GLY A 44 -18.86 43.51 55.23
CA GLY A 44 -19.09 42.34 56.07
C GLY A 44 -18.51 41.06 55.49
N ARG A 45 -17.42 40.58 56.11
CA ARG A 45 -16.75 39.26 56.00
C ARG A 45 -15.76 39.02 54.84
N ILE A 46 -14.48 39.29 55.18
CA ILE A 46 -13.40 38.30 55.35
C ILE A 46 -13.43 37.08 54.40
N ARG A 47 -12.43 37.07 53.51
CA ARG A 47 -11.87 36.02 52.62
C ARG A 47 -11.88 34.59 53.21
N PRO A 48 -11.91 33.48 52.40
CA PRO A 48 -11.14 33.35 51.17
C PRO A 48 -11.86 32.64 49.99
N LEU A 49 -11.95 33.32 48.85
CA LEU A 49 -12.11 32.68 47.53
C LEU A 49 -10.96 33.15 46.64
N LEU A 50 -9.76 32.72 47.01
CA LEU A 50 -8.55 32.82 46.20
C LEU A 50 -7.78 31.49 46.30
N ALA A 51 -8.51 30.39 46.12
CA ALA A 51 -7.94 29.04 45.95
C ALA A 51 -8.64 28.23 44.84
N ALA A 52 -9.61 28.82 44.13
CA ALA A 52 -10.30 28.18 43.00
C ALA A 52 -9.87 28.71 41.63
N ALA A 53 -9.07 29.80 41.57
CA ALA A 53 -8.63 30.41 40.32
C ALA A 53 -7.23 29.99 39.85
N VAL A 54 -6.50 29.19 40.64
CA VAL A 54 -5.17 28.67 40.26
C VAL A 54 -5.20 27.16 39.91
N ALA A 55 -6.23 26.43 40.35
CA ALA A 55 -6.42 25.03 39.94
C ALA A 55 -7.06 24.87 38.54
N GLY A 56 -7.81 25.87 38.07
CA GLY A 56 -8.48 25.83 36.75
C GLY A 56 -7.55 26.09 35.56
N VAL A 57 -6.43 26.79 35.77
CA VAL A 57 -5.49 27.13 34.67
C VAL A 57 -4.37 26.10 34.53
N LEU A 58 -4.05 25.32 35.58
CA LEU A 58 -3.09 24.21 35.49
C LEU A 58 -3.70 22.93 34.91
N LEU A 59 -5.04 22.79 34.90
CA LEU A 59 -5.74 21.69 34.23
C LEU A 59 -6.12 22.01 32.77
N GLY A 60 -6.02 23.27 32.35
CA GLY A 60 -6.32 23.71 30.98
C GLY A 60 -5.15 23.59 30.00
N VAL A 61 -3.91 23.49 30.51
CA VAL A 61 -2.68 23.41 29.68
C VAL A 61 -2.05 22.00 29.71
N GLY A 62 -2.45 21.14 30.66
CA GLY A 62 -1.98 19.74 30.72
C GLY A 62 -2.75 18.75 29.83
N GLY A 63 -3.90 19.14 29.27
CA GLY A 63 -4.79 18.22 28.55
C GLY A 63 -4.47 18.02 27.06
N THR A 64 -3.71 18.94 26.44
CA THR A 64 -3.38 18.85 25.01
C THR A 64 -2.05 18.13 24.74
N ALA A 65 -1.18 18.01 25.74
CA ALA A 65 0.10 17.31 25.59
C ALA A 65 -0.05 15.79 25.40
N TRP A 66 -1.19 15.19 25.77
CA TRP A 66 -1.46 13.77 25.50
C TRP A 66 -1.80 13.46 24.04
N GLN A 67 -2.11 14.48 23.21
CA GLN A 67 -2.35 14.28 21.78
C GLN A 67 -1.11 14.50 20.91
N THR A 68 -0.05 15.06 21.48
CA THR A 68 1.22 15.26 20.79
C THR A 68 2.29 14.50 21.57
N GLN A 69 2.58 13.26 21.18
CA GLN A 69 3.69 12.44 21.70
C GLN A 69 5.07 13.05 21.32
N ALA A 70 5.23 14.37 21.43
CA ALA A 70 6.45 15.11 21.16
C ALA A 70 6.92 15.74 22.47
N GLY A 71 7.92 15.12 23.10
CA GLY A 71 8.52 15.56 24.36
C GLY A 71 9.47 14.49 24.93
N PRO A 72 10.24 14.80 25.98
CA PRO A 72 11.25 13.89 26.58
C PRO A 72 10.65 12.63 27.26
N PHE A 73 9.34 12.41 27.11
CA PHE A 73 8.61 11.24 27.59
C PHE A 73 7.92 10.48 26.45
N ALA A 74 8.20 10.83 25.20
CA ALA A 74 7.76 10.02 24.06
C ALA A 74 8.35 8.61 24.20
N PRO A 75 7.57 7.56 23.93
CA PRO A 75 8.08 6.19 24.03
C PRO A 75 9.27 6.02 23.09
N ASP A 76 10.31 5.29 23.56
CA ASP A 76 11.51 4.99 22.76
C ASP A 76 11.19 4.10 21.54
N GLU A 77 10.02 3.46 21.56
CA GLU A 77 9.50 2.59 20.52
C GLU A 77 8.13 3.08 20.03
N VAL A 78 7.94 3.01 18.71
CA VAL A 78 6.73 3.45 18.00
C VAL A 78 6.09 2.28 17.25
N CYS A 79 4.89 2.49 16.71
CA CYS A 79 4.10 1.48 15.99
C CYS A 79 3.85 0.23 16.83
N TRP A 80 2.96 0.40 17.80
CA TRP A 80 2.56 -0.56 18.81
C TRP A 80 3.73 -0.97 19.71
N GLY A 81 4.79 -0.16 19.80
CA GLY A 81 6.01 -0.47 20.55
C GLY A 81 6.85 -1.55 19.87
N ALA A 82 7.01 -1.48 18.54
CA ALA A 82 7.78 -2.46 17.76
C ALA A 82 9.06 -1.87 17.17
N LEU A 83 9.05 -0.59 16.82
CA LEU A 83 10.11 0.07 16.04
C LEU A 83 10.86 1.06 16.92
N SER A 84 12.16 0.83 17.07
CA SER A 84 13.06 1.75 17.75
C SER A 84 13.57 2.84 16.82
N ARG A 85 14.22 3.87 17.37
CA ARG A 85 14.85 4.94 16.57
C ARG A 85 15.90 4.42 15.59
N ASP A 86 16.66 3.39 15.99
CA ASP A 86 17.66 2.76 15.11
C ASP A 86 17.00 2.08 13.90
N ASP A 87 15.79 1.55 14.07
CA ASP A 87 15.02 0.97 12.96
C ASP A 87 14.56 2.05 11.97
N LEU A 88 14.25 3.25 12.49
CA LEU A 88 13.80 4.39 11.70
C LEU A 88 14.94 5.09 10.98
N ALA A 89 16.18 5.00 11.46
CA ALA A 89 17.34 5.72 10.92
C ALA A 89 17.67 5.38 9.45
N ALA A 90 17.26 4.21 8.96
CA ALA A 90 17.39 3.83 7.55
C ALA A 90 16.41 4.57 6.63
N THR A 91 15.28 5.03 7.17
CA THR A 91 14.17 5.66 6.44
C THR A 91 14.14 7.17 6.66
N PHE A 92 14.50 7.60 7.87
CA PHE A 92 14.37 8.95 8.38
C PHE A 92 15.74 9.54 8.69
N ARG A 93 16.02 10.74 8.17
CA ARG A 93 17.28 11.47 8.48
C ARG A 93 17.35 11.88 9.94
N GLU A 94 16.21 12.27 10.50
CA GLU A 94 16.05 12.74 11.87
C GLU A 94 15.01 11.85 12.56
N PRO A 95 15.36 10.59 12.92
CA PRO A 95 14.41 9.64 13.52
C PRO A 95 13.83 10.13 14.86
N GLU A 96 14.51 11.06 15.51
CA GLU A 96 14.12 11.72 16.76
C GLU A 96 12.91 12.65 16.62
N ASP A 97 12.72 13.23 15.43
CA ASP A 97 11.68 14.23 15.16
C ASP A 97 10.47 13.63 14.42
N VAL A 98 10.41 12.30 14.33
CA VAL A 98 9.32 11.57 13.68
C VAL A 98 8.04 11.70 14.48
N LYS A 99 6.98 12.16 13.80
CA LYS A 99 5.62 12.20 14.35
C LYS A 99 4.92 10.88 14.04
N VAL A 100 4.13 10.41 15.00
CA VAL A 100 3.41 9.13 14.89
C VAL A 100 1.93 9.33 15.12
N VAL A 101 1.12 8.75 14.23
CA VAL A 101 -0.33 8.60 14.39
C VAL A 101 -0.64 7.12 14.38
N GLU A 102 -1.09 6.60 15.52
CA GLU A 102 -1.30 5.16 15.72
C GLU A 102 -2.76 4.86 16.09
N ALA A 103 -3.36 3.93 15.35
CA ALA A 103 -4.57 3.22 15.75
C ALA A 103 -4.15 1.87 16.36
N PRO A 104 -4.65 1.52 17.56
CA PRO A 104 -4.28 0.28 18.23
C PRO A 104 -4.77 -0.94 17.42
N VAL A 105 -4.07 -2.07 17.57
CA VAL A 105 -4.51 -3.33 16.94
C VAL A 105 -5.77 -3.85 17.63
N LEU A 106 -6.89 -3.84 16.91
CA LEU A 106 -8.18 -4.36 17.34
C LEU A 106 -8.36 -5.79 16.85
N TYR A 107 -8.84 -6.69 17.73
CA TYR A 107 -9.09 -8.10 17.40
C TYR A 107 -10.24 -8.68 18.25
N GLY A 108 -10.69 -9.89 17.89
CA GLY A 108 -11.76 -10.60 18.61
C GLY A 108 -13.08 -9.84 18.60
N ALA A 109 -13.71 -9.65 19.76
CA ALA A 109 -14.99 -8.93 19.85
C ALA A 109 -14.94 -7.46 19.37
N ARG A 110 -13.74 -6.90 19.20
CA ARG A 110 -13.53 -5.52 18.73
C ARG A 110 -13.30 -5.41 17.22
N SER A 111 -13.15 -6.54 16.52
CA SER A 111 -13.04 -6.57 15.05
C SER A 111 -13.55 -7.90 14.50
N MET A 112 -14.67 -7.83 13.79
CA MET A 112 -15.32 -8.99 13.17
C MET A 112 -14.53 -9.53 11.96
N GLU A 113 -13.72 -8.69 11.33
CA GLU A 113 -12.98 -8.99 10.09
C GLU A 113 -11.58 -9.55 10.36
N GLY A 114 -11.18 -9.66 11.63
CA GLY A 114 -9.85 -10.08 12.06
C GLY A 114 -9.00 -8.91 12.59
N PRO A 115 -7.72 -9.16 12.92
CA PRO A 115 -6.85 -8.11 13.44
C PRO A 115 -6.74 -6.92 12.47
N THR A 116 -6.99 -5.71 12.97
CA THR A 116 -6.87 -4.47 12.20
C THR A 116 -6.18 -3.39 13.02
N GLY A 117 -5.28 -2.64 12.40
CA GLY A 117 -4.57 -1.52 13.03
C GLY A 117 -3.75 -0.73 12.01
N SER A 118 -3.41 0.51 12.33
CA SER A 118 -2.51 1.32 11.51
C SER A 118 -1.53 2.14 12.35
N CYS A 119 -0.33 2.37 11.82
CA CYS A 119 0.67 3.28 12.34
C CYS A 119 1.22 4.10 11.18
N GLN A 120 1.11 5.42 11.26
CA GLN A 120 1.59 6.34 10.24
C GLN A 120 2.69 7.22 10.84
N LEU A 121 3.82 7.30 10.14
CA LEU A 121 4.97 8.10 10.53
C LEU A 121 5.25 9.19 9.49
N SER A 122 5.52 10.40 9.96
CA SER A 122 5.88 11.55 9.12
C SER A 122 7.04 12.34 9.71
N ASN A 123 7.75 13.07 8.83
CA ASN A 123 8.76 14.03 9.25
C ASN A 123 8.11 15.24 9.94
N SER A 124 8.88 15.91 10.79
CA SER A 124 8.52 17.18 11.43
C SER A 124 8.11 18.28 10.43
N ASP A 125 8.70 18.29 9.23
CA ASP A 125 8.67 19.37 8.23
C ASP A 125 7.59 19.29 7.12
N GLY A 126 6.74 18.25 7.01
CA GLY A 126 5.79 18.19 5.88
C GLY A 126 4.67 17.15 5.93
N ASP A 127 3.61 17.46 5.18
CA ASP A 127 2.28 16.83 5.14
C ASP A 127 2.19 15.47 4.40
N GLU A 128 3.30 14.90 3.94
CA GLU A 128 3.32 13.61 3.22
C GLU A 128 3.76 12.48 4.16
N TRP A 129 2.91 11.47 4.34
CA TRP A 129 3.22 10.29 5.15
C TRP A 129 4.43 9.56 4.58
N ALA A 130 5.51 9.52 5.35
CA ALA A 130 6.77 8.93 4.93
C ALA A 130 6.73 7.40 5.05
N LEU A 131 6.06 6.87 6.09
CA LEU A 131 5.93 5.43 6.28
C LEU A 131 4.56 5.09 6.90
N THR A 132 3.88 4.10 6.35
CA THR A 132 2.62 3.57 6.87
C THR A 132 2.77 2.08 7.12
N ALA A 133 2.53 1.64 8.35
CA ALA A 133 2.42 0.24 8.72
C ALA A 133 0.95 -0.10 9.00
N ARG A 134 0.48 -1.25 8.54
CA ARG A 134 -0.89 -1.71 8.78
C ARG A 134 -0.89 -3.17 9.18
N VAL A 135 -1.85 -3.54 10.02
CA VAL A 135 -2.25 -4.92 10.25
C VAL A 135 -3.63 -5.06 9.65
N HIS A 136 -3.83 -6.03 8.76
CA HIS A 136 -5.16 -6.31 8.24
C HIS A 136 -5.25 -7.74 7.70
N ARG A 137 -6.47 -8.24 7.53
CA ARG A 137 -6.73 -9.48 6.80
C ARG A 137 -6.90 -9.18 5.33
N LEU A 138 -6.24 -9.96 4.48
CA LEU A 138 -6.47 -9.89 3.03
C LEU A 138 -7.81 -10.54 2.71
N ASP A 139 -8.65 -9.88 1.92
CA ASP A 139 -9.95 -10.40 1.47
C ASP A 139 -9.90 -10.94 0.03
N ASP A 140 -11.02 -11.45 -0.49
CA ASP A 140 -11.12 -11.99 -1.86
C ASP A 140 -11.17 -10.92 -2.97
N ARG A 141 -11.02 -9.63 -2.63
CA ARG A 141 -11.01 -8.51 -3.58
C ARG A 141 -9.59 -8.08 -3.96
N ALA A 142 -8.62 -8.98 -3.88
CA ALA A 142 -7.20 -8.66 -4.03
C ALA A 142 -6.66 -7.66 -2.98
N GLY A 143 -7.25 -7.66 -1.78
CA GLY A 143 -6.73 -7.06 -0.54
C GLY A 143 -7.44 -5.76 -0.11
N ASP A 144 -7.15 -4.65 -0.80
CA ASP A 144 -7.74 -3.32 -0.58
C ASP A 144 -8.20 -2.77 -1.94
N ASP A 145 -9.41 -3.10 -2.38
CA ASP A 145 -9.94 -2.75 -3.72
C ASP A 145 -9.03 -3.18 -4.90
N GLY A 146 -8.22 -4.21 -4.68
CA GLY A 146 -7.27 -4.76 -5.66
C GLY A 146 -5.90 -4.09 -5.72
N MET A 147 -5.69 -2.98 -5.00
CA MET A 147 -4.41 -2.25 -5.00
C MET A 147 -3.32 -2.98 -4.22
N TRP A 148 -3.68 -3.70 -3.15
CA TRP A 148 -2.69 -4.40 -2.32
C TRP A 148 -1.88 -5.41 -3.13
N ALA A 149 -2.55 -6.28 -3.90
CA ALA A 149 -1.85 -7.26 -4.72
C ALA A 149 -0.95 -6.56 -5.77
N ASP A 150 -1.40 -5.43 -6.30
CA ASP A 150 -0.65 -4.69 -7.30
C ASP A 150 0.65 -4.08 -6.75
N GLU A 151 0.63 -3.63 -5.50
CA GLU A 151 1.78 -3.03 -4.82
C GLU A 151 2.70 -4.07 -4.19
N PHE A 152 2.13 -4.96 -3.38
CA PHE A 152 2.86 -5.87 -2.49
C PHE A 152 3.22 -7.21 -3.14
N LEU A 153 2.70 -7.52 -4.33
CA LEU A 153 3.11 -8.69 -5.12
C LEU A 153 3.84 -8.28 -6.42
N SER A 154 4.28 -7.02 -6.53
CA SER A 154 5.05 -6.54 -7.68
C SER A 154 6.40 -7.24 -7.82
N ALA A 155 6.97 -7.24 -9.03
CA ALA A 155 8.25 -7.89 -9.31
C ALA A 155 9.45 -7.28 -8.55
N ARG A 156 9.26 -6.10 -7.95
CA ARG A 156 10.25 -5.40 -7.13
C ARG A 156 10.50 -6.08 -5.79
N LEU A 157 9.47 -6.72 -5.23
CA LEU A 157 9.59 -7.34 -3.93
C LEU A 157 10.31 -8.69 -4.08
N THR A 158 11.18 -8.97 -3.11
CA THR A 158 11.92 -10.21 -2.98
C THR A 158 11.30 -11.01 -1.83
N PRO A 159 11.07 -12.33 -1.98
CA PRO A 159 10.59 -13.16 -0.88
C PRO A 159 11.49 -13.09 0.35
N LEU A 160 10.91 -13.11 1.55
CA LEU A 160 11.67 -13.08 2.80
C LEU A 160 12.47 -14.36 3.08
N GLY A 161 12.19 -15.44 2.33
CA GLY A 161 12.88 -16.72 2.45
C GLY A 161 12.53 -17.50 3.73
N GLY A 162 13.20 -18.62 3.95
CA GLY A 162 13.06 -19.41 5.18
C GLY A 162 11.65 -19.98 5.45
N GLY A 163 10.81 -20.12 4.42
CA GLY A 163 9.42 -20.57 4.56
C GLY A 163 8.45 -19.48 5.06
N LEU A 164 8.91 -18.24 5.21
CA LEU A 164 8.06 -17.11 5.57
C LEU A 164 7.17 -16.72 4.39
N LEU A 165 5.90 -16.44 4.70
CA LEU A 165 4.95 -15.89 3.74
C LEU A 165 5.03 -14.36 3.78
N GLY A 166 5.99 -13.80 3.05
CA GLY A 166 6.19 -12.36 2.98
C GLY A 166 7.23 -11.98 1.95
N MET A 167 7.26 -10.69 1.61
CA MET A 167 8.18 -10.14 0.62
C MET A 167 8.61 -8.72 1.01
N ALA A 168 9.77 -8.27 0.53
CA ALA A 168 10.28 -6.91 0.76
C ALA A 168 10.97 -6.32 -0.48
N SER A 169 10.74 -5.03 -0.72
CA SER A 169 11.47 -4.12 -1.62
C SER A 169 12.05 -2.96 -0.83
N ASP A 170 12.62 -1.98 -1.53
CA ASP A 170 13.19 -0.75 -0.99
C ASP A 170 12.16 0.28 -0.47
N ASN A 171 10.87 0.06 -0.70
CA ASN A 171 9.80 0.98 -0.29
C ASN A 171 8.51 0.28 0.19
N ARG A 172 8.47 -1.06 0.13
CA ARG A 172 7.31 -1.87 0.54
C ARG A 172 7.83 -3.13 1.20
N ALA A 173 7.19 -3.58 2.27
CA ALA A 173 7.41 -4.91 2.82
C ALA A 173 6.12 -5.44 3.42
N TRP A 174 5.94 -6.75 3.41
CA TRP A 174 4.80 -7.38 4.06
C TRP A 174 5.18 -8.77 4.55
N LEU A 175 4.52 -9.20 5.61
CA LEU A 175 4.68 -10.54 6.18
C LEU A 175 3.36 -11.00 6.81
N ALA A 176 2.95 -12.21 6.47
CA ALA A 176 1.81 -12.86 7.09
C ALA A 176 2.13 -13.24 8.54
N ILE A 177 1.17 -13.02 9.43
CA ILE A 177 1.17 -13.60 10.76
C ILE A 177 1.09 -15.13 10.60
N PRO A 178 1.94 -15.93 11.26
CA PRO A 178 1.96 -17.37 11.09
C PRO A 178 0.61 -18.03 11.36
N ASP A 179 0.20 -19.01 10.56
CA ASP A 179 -1.06 -19.76 10.73
C ASP A 179 -1.17 -20.40 12.13
N GLY A 180 -0.03 -20.75 12.76
CA GLY A 180 -0.01 -21.28 14.14
C GLY A 180 -0.46 -20.28 15.21
N CYS A 181 -0.55 -18.99 14.88
CA CYS A 181 -0.97 -17.91 15.77
C CYS A 181 -2.50 -17.69 15.70
N LEU A 182 -3.02 -17.41 14.49
CA LEU A 182 -4.44 -17.04 14.31
C LEU A 182 -5.30 -18.16 13.71
N GLY A 183 -4.71 -19.30 13.39
CA GLY A 183 -5.33 -20.33 12.58
C GLY A 183 -5.27 -19.99 11.10
N ARG A 184 -5.64 -20.98 10.27
CA ARG A 184 -5.75 -20.78 8.83
C ARG A 184 -7.09 -20.07 8.52
N PRO A 185 -7.08 -18.98 7.73
CA PRO A 185 -8.30 -18.34 7.25
C PRO A 185 -9.16 -19.29 6.40
N GLY A 186 -10.43 -18.92 6.19
CA GLY A 186 -11.35 -19.68 5.32
C GLY A 186 -10.95 -19.64 3.84
N ASP A 187 -11.64 -20.42 3.01
CA ASP A 187 -11.29 -20.58 1.57
C ASP A 187 -11.40 -19.29 0.73
N LEU A 188 -12.07 -18.26 1.26
CA LEU A 188 -12.26 -16.95 0.63
C LEU A 188 -11.42 -15.85 1.30
N ASP A 189 -10.77 -16.16 2.42
CA ASP A 189 -9.99 -15.18 3.18
C ASP A 189 -8.50 -15.45 2.95
N GLY A 190 -7.75 -14.37 2.71
CA GLY A 190 -6.30 -14.43 2.73
C GLY A 190 -5.73 -14.37 4.14
N PRO A 191 -4.39 -14.52 4.28
CA PRO A 191 -3.72 -14.39 5.56
C PRO A 191 -3.93 -13.01 6.18
N THR A 192 -3.86 -12.95 7.51
CA THR A 192 -3.63 -11.67 8.19
C THR A 192 -2.17 -11.29 8.00
N VAL A 193 -1.94 -10.11 7.46
CA VAL A 193 -0.61 -9.58 7.15
C VAL A 193 -0.33 -8.34 7.97
N VAL A 194 0.96 -8.08 8.16
CA VAL A 194 1.47 -6.76 8.47
C VAL A 194 2.22 -6.26 7.26
N ASP A 195 1.83 -5.09 6.75
CA ASP A 195 2.47 -4.42 5.63
C ASP A 195 3.06 -3.07 6.03
N ILE A 196 4.12 -2.68 5.34
CA ILE A 196 4.81 -1.40 5.44
C ILE A 196 4.87 -0.78 4.05
N ALA A 197 4.52 0.49 3.93
CA ALA A 197 4.61 1.28 2.73
C ALA A 197 5.29 2.62 2.96
N GLN A 198 6.33 2.91 2.18
CA GLN A 198 7.01 4.20 2.12
C GLN A 198 6.66 4.94 0.81
N GLY A 199 6.06 6.12 0.92
CA GLY A 199 5.62 6.94 -0.22
C GLY A 199 4.49 6.33 -1.06
N GLY A 200 4.03 7.05 -2.10
CA GLY A 200 2.83 6.69 -2.87
C GLY A 200 3.02 5.80 -4.11
N TRP A 201 4.23 5.70 -4.68
CA TRP A 201 4.40 5.11 -6.02
C TRP A 201 5.51 4.06 -6.08
N ILE A 202 5.29 3.00 -6.86
CA ILE A 202 6.33 2.09 -7.30
C ILE A 202 7.32 2.85 -8.20
N SER A 203 8.61 2.80 -7.87
CA SER A 203 9.65 3.42 -8.70
C SER A 203 10.00 2.54 -9.91
N GLY A 204 10.37 3.17 -11.03
CA GLY A 204 11.04 2.49 -12.15
C GLY A 204 12.53 2.24 -11.91
N MET A 205 13.13 2.73 -10.81
CA MET A 205 14.55 2.52 -10.49
C MET A 205 14.78 1.16 -9.82
N GLU A 206 15.95 0.53 -10.01
CA GLU A 206 16.24 -0.74 -9.33
C GLU A 206 16.13 -0.62 -7.80
N PRO A 207 15.49 -1.58 -7.11
CA PRO A 207 15.40 -1.59 -5.65
C PRO A 207 16.76 -1.53 -4.98
N ARG A 208 16.92 -0.61 -4.04
CA ARG A 208 18.14 -0.49 -3.24
C ARG A 208 18.16 -1.55 -2.13
N THR A 209 19.30 -2.23 -1.98
CA THR A 209 19.43 -3.40 -1.09
C THR A 209 19.37 -3.01 0.38
N GLU A 210 20.00 -1.90 0.77
CA GLU A 210 20.06 -1.44 2.16
C GLU A 210 18.66 -1.09 2.71
N GLU A 211 17.88 -0.34 1.94
CA GLU A 211 16.50 0.03 2.27
C GLU A 211 15.58 -1.20 2.31
N ARG A 212 15.77 -2.14 1.38
CA ARG A 212 15.05 -3.42 1.40
C ARG A 212 15.33 -4.21 2.67
N ASP A 213 16.60 -4.31 3.06
CA ASP A 213 17.00 -5.04 4.26
C ASP A 213 16.46 -4.37 5.53
N ALA A 214 16.41 -3.04 5.56
CA ALA A 214 15.78 -2.28 6.64
C ALA A 214 14.27 -2.58 6.73
N LEU A 215 13.52 -2.46 5.63
CA LEU A 215 12.07 -2.75 5.63
C LEU A 215 11.76 -4.22 5.95
N ALA A 216 12.61 -5.16 5.52
CA ALA A 216 12.49 -6.57 5.88
C ALA A 216 12.66 -6.81 7.38
N ARG A 217 13.61 -6.13 8.04
CA ARG A 217 13.75 -6.18 9.50
C ARG A 217 12.56 -5.55 10.21
N MET A 218 12.13 -4.37 9.76
CA MET A 218 11.01 -3.63 10.36
C MET A 218 9.72 -4.45 10.31
N VAL A 219 9.40 -5.09 9.17
CA VAL A 219 8.15 -5.87 9.07
C VAL A 219 8.19 -7.10 9.96
N VAL A 220 9.35 -7.74 10.12
CA VAL A 220 9.52 -8.85 11.06
C VAL A 220 9.35 -8.39 12.51
N LYS A 221 9.90 -7.23 12.89
CA LYS A 221 9.71 -6.65 14.23
C LYS A 221 8.24 -6.36 14.52
N LEU A 222 7.54 -5.72 13.58
CA LEU A 222 6.10 -5.45 13.70
C LEU A 222 5.29 -6.74 13.82
N VAL A 223 5.53 -7.75 12.96
CA VAL A 223 4.83 -9.04 13.05
C VAL A 223 5.09 -9.73 14.38
N ASN A 224 6.33 -9.73 14.87
CA ASN A 224 6.66 -10.31 16.17
C ASN A 224 5.91 -9.60 17.30
N LYS A 225 5.88 -8.26 17.28
CA LYS A 225 5.16 -7.47 18.29
C LYS A 225 3.66 -7.70 18.25
N VAL A 226 3.05 -7.60 17.07
CA VAL A 226 1.62 -7.86 16.86
C VAL A 226 1.26 -9.29 17.28
N SER A 227 2.07 -10.27 16.90
CA SER A 227 1.84 -11.68 17.29
C SER A 227 1.92 -11.88 18.80
N ALA A 228 2.88 -11.24 19.48
CA ALA A 228 3.01 -11.31 20.93
C ALA A 228 1.79 -10.67 21.64
N ASP A 229 1.31 -9.53 21.15
CA ASP A 229 0.13 -8.84 21.70
C ASP A 229 -1.18 -9.62 21.44
N LEU A 230 -1.19 -10.47 20.41
CA LEU A 230 -2.26 -11.45 20.13
C LEU A 230 -2.11 -12.74 20.96
N GLY A 231 -1.08 -12.84 21.82
CA GLY A 231 -0.84 -13.98 22.70
C GLY A 231 -0.16 -15.18 22.03
N CYS A 232 0.44 -14.98 20.87
CA CYS A 232 1.11 -16.04 20.13
C CYS A 232 2.52 -16.29 20.64
N THR A 233 2.98 -17.54 20.50
CA THR A 233 4.32 -17.96 20.92
C THR A 233 5.27 -18.06 19.73
N GLY A 234 6.56 -17.86 20.00
CA GLY A 234 7.61 -17.89 18.98
C GLY A 234 7.98 -16.50 18.49
N THR A 235 9.11 -16.45 17.78
CA THR A 235 9.67 -15.21 17.23
C THR A 235 10.29 -15.52 15.89
N ILE A 236 10.01 -14.68 14.91
CA ILE A 236 10.63 -14.74 13.59
C ILE A 236 11.98 -14.05 13.69
N ALA A 237 13.04 -14.78 13.38
CA ALA A 237 14.40 -14.24 13.35
C ALA A 237 14.58 -13.24 12.19
N ASP A 238 15.57 -12.35 12.30
CA ASP A 238 15.97 -11.44 11.23
C ASP A 238 16.10 -12.20 9.88
N PRO A 239 15.43 -11.74 8.81
CA PRO A 239 15.43 -12.43 7.53
C PRO A 239 16.65 -12.11 6.66
N VAL A 240 17.41 -11.04 6.95
CA VAL A 240 18.32 -10.40 5.99
C VAL A 240 19.41 -11.34 5.47
N GLU A 241 20.02 -12.15 6.32
CA GLU A 241 21.06 -13.11 5.89
C GLU A 241 20.55 -14.19 4.92
N ARG A 242 19.23 -14.39 4.88
CA ARG A 242 18.55 -15.41 4.06
C ARG A 242 17.79 -14.80 2.89
N LEU A 243 17.78 -13.47 2.75
CA LEU A 243 17.12 -12.82 1.63
C LEU A 243 17.81 -13.20 0.33
N PRO A 244 17.06 -13.55 -0.72
CA PRO A 244 17.60 -13.57 -2.07
C PRO A 244 18.17 -12.20 -2.45
N LYS A 245 18.91 -12.13 -3.56
CA LYS A 245 19.34 -10.83 -4.11
C LYS A 245 18.14 -9.96 -4.43
N ALA A 246 18.31 -8.65 -4.33
CA ALA A 246 17.27 -7.70 -4.69
C ALA A 246 16.85 -7.90 -6.15
N ALA A 247 15.58 -7.64 -6.43
CA ALA A 247 15.07 -7.65 -7.78
C ALA A 247 15.86 -6.65 -8.64
N HIS A 248 16.09 -7.01 -9.89
CA HIS A 248 16.84 -6.20 -10.85
C HIS A 248 16.28 -6.43 -12.24
N TYR A 249 16.56 -5.50 -13.15
CA TYR A 249 16.16 -5.64 -14.54
C TYR A 249 16.97 -6.74 -15.22
N THR A 250 16.28 -7.63 -15.94
CA THR A 250 16.90 -8.74 -16.67
C THR A 250 17.36 -8.26 -18.05
N ARG A 251 18.60 -7.78 -18.13
CA ARG A 251 19.23 -7.28 -19.38
C ARG A 251 19.57 -8.34 -20.42
N THR A 252 19.21 -9.60 -20.15
CA THR A 252 19.61 -10.78 -20.94
C THR A 252 18.40 -11.63 -21.33
N GLU A 253 17.21 -11.04 -21.37
CA GLU A 253 16.01 -11.74 -21.84
C GLU A 253 16.20 -12.24 -23.28
N LYS A 254 15.85 -13.51 -23.52
CA LYS A 254 15.94 -14.09 -24.86
C LYS A 254 14.66 -13.79 -25.65
N PRO A 255 14.74 -13.59 -26.98
CA PRO A 255 13.56 -13.29 -27.81
C PRO A 255 12.44 -14.35 -27.72
N ASP A 256 12.80 -15.60 -27.44
CA ASP A 256 11.89 -16.74 -27.30
C ASP A 256 11.61 -17.13 -25.84
N ALA A 257 11.97 -16.28 -24.87
CA ALA A 257 11.79 -16.55 -23.45
C ALA A 257 11.38 -15.30 -22.66
N LEU A 258 10.20 -14.78 -22.95
CA LEU A 258 9.62 -13.65 -22.22
C LEU A 258 9.56 -13.96 -20.71
N CYS A 259 10.06 -13.05 -19.88
CA CYS A 259 10.17 -13.19 -18.43
C CYS A 259 11.00 -14.42 -18.00
N GLY A 260 11.93 -14.85 -18.85
CA GLY A 260 12.68 -16.09 -18.67
C GLY A 260 11.87 -17.37 -18.89
N ILE A 261 10.62 -17.27 -19.37
CA ILE A 261 9.72 -18.38 -19.61
C ILE A 261 9.87 -18.83 -21.06
N LYS A 262 10.51 -19.97 -21.26
CA LYS A 262 10.78 -20.53 -22.59
C LYS A 262 9.50 -20.75 -23.40
N GLY A 263 9.50 -20.32 -24.65
CA GLY A 263 8.38 -20.44 -25.59
C GLY A 263 7.39 -19.29 -25.53
N LEU A 264 7.55 -18.37 -24.58
CA LEU A 264 6.71 -17.19 -24.44
C LEU A 264 7.29 -16.02 -25.23
N THR A 265 6.50 -15.37 -26.08
CA THR A 265 6.94 -14.25 -26.94
C THR A 265 5.88 -13.15 -27.02
N LEU A 266 6.29 -11.90 -27.22
CA LEU A 266 5.39 -10.75 -27.45
C LEU A 266 4.87 -10.68 -28.90
N GLY A 267 5.02 -11.74 -29.70
CA GLY A 267 4.73 -11.71 -31.13
C GLY A 267 5.77 -10.93 -31.96
N ARG A 268 5.69 -11.07 -33.29
CA ARG A 268 6.78 -10.70 -34.23
C ARG A 268 7.04 -9.19 -34.42
N LYS A 269 6.28 -8.29 -33.80
CA LYS A 269 6.30 -6.85 -34.14
C LYS A 269 6.62 -5.90 -32.99
N ARG A 270 6.78 -6.37 -31.75
CA ARG A 270 6.98 -5.48 -30.59
C ARG A 270 8.34 -5.76 -29.95
N LYS A 271 9.12 -4.69 -29.79
CA LYS A 271 10.30 -4.64 -28.92
C LYS A 271 9.83 -3.95 -27.65
N ALA A 272 10.15 -4.52 -26.48
CA ALA A 272 9.90 -3.81 -25.23
C ALA A 272 10.81 -2.59 -25.14
N ASP A 273 10.32 -1.52 -24.53
CA ASP A 273 11.09 -0.30 -24.34
C ASP A 273 12.07 -0.44 -23.18
N GLN A 274 11.71 -1.28 -22.19
CA GLN A 274 12.54 -1.61 -21.04
C GLN A 274 12.70 -3.13 -20.84
N ASP A 275 13.80 -3.49 -20.20
CA ASP A 275 14.02 -4.86 -19.72
C ASP A 275 12.97 -5.22 -18.64
N PRO A 276 12.55 -6.49 -18.53
CA PRO A 276 11.62 -6.89 -17.48
C PRO A 276 12.30 -6.94 -16.12
N MET A 277 11.54 -6.64 -15.08
CA MET A 277 11.90 -6.99 -13.71
C MET A 277 11.23 -8.29 -13.32
N ILE A 278 11.96 -9.21 -12.70
CA ILE A 278 11.45 -10.53 -12.30
C ILE A 278 11.75 -10.74 -10.83
N THR A 279 10.77 -11.22 -10.06
CA THR A 279 10.97 -11.65 -8.68
C THR A 279 12.08 -12.69 -8.60
N VAL A 280 13.06 -12.45 -7.71
CA VAL A 280 14.23 -13.32 -7.51
C VAL A 280 14.02 -14.20 -6.29
N GLY A 281 14.30 -15.49 -6.42
CA GLY A 281 14.24 -16.46 -5.32
C GLY A 281 12.93 -17.26 -5.27
N HIS A 282 12.91 -18.29 -4.42
CA HIS A 282 11.70 -19.06 -4.15
C HIS A 282 10.83 -18.32 -3.14
N GLY A 283 9.53 -18.23 -3.41
CA GLY A 283 8.63 -17.45 -2.59
C GLY A 283 7.17 -17.67 -2.92
N PRO A 284 6.28 -16.87 -2.30
CA PRO A 284 4.85 -17.08 -2.41
C PRO A 284 4.28 -16.70 -3.78
N VAL A 285 5.02 -15.87 -4.53
CA VAL A 285 4.65 -15.38 -5.85
C VAL A 285 5.90 -15.26 -6.73
N ARG A 286 5.73 -15.55 -8.02
CA ARG A 286 6.68 -15.21 -9.10
C ARG A 286 6.04 -14.16 -9.99
N THR A 287 6.53 -12.93 -9.95
CA THR A 287 6.03 -11.81 -10.77
C THR A 287 7.08 -11.38 -11.79
N CYS A 288 6.62 -11.03 -12.99
CA CYS A 288 7.38 -10.35 -14.01
C CYS A 288 6.64 -9.07 -14.43
N ASP A 289 7.28 -7.92 -14.21
CA ASP A 289 6.76 -6.61 -14.56
C ASP A 289 7.57 -6.03 -15.73
N ARG A 290 6.87 -5.43 -16.69
CA ARG A 290 7.49 -4.78 -17.85
C ARG A 290 7.05 -3.33 -17.98
N ASP A 291 7.95 -2.53 -18.53
CA ASP A 291 7.76 -1.11 -18.83
C ASP A 291 7.09 -0.41 -17.62
N ILE A 292 7.81 -0.37 -16.50
CA ILE A 292 7.30 0.12 -15.21
C ILE A 292 7.21 1.64 -15.30
N THR A 293 5.99 2.15 -15.51
CA THR A 293 5.70 3.59 -15.63
C THR A 293 4.78 4.04 -14.50
N GLY A 294 5.28 4.85 -13.57
CA GLY A 294 4.45 5.31 -12.44
C GLY A 294 4.04 4.15 -11.52
N SER A 295 2.78 4.11 -11.06
CA SER A 295 2.27 3.10 -10.10
C SER A 295 2.23 1.67 -10.64
N GLN A 296 2.08 1.47 -11.94
CA GLN A 296 1.75 0.17 -12.50
C GLN A 296 2.61 -0.16 -13.73
N PRO A 297 3.00 -1.43 -13.90
CA PRO A 297 3.63 -1.86 -15.14
C PRO A 297 2.64 -1.83 -16.30
N VAL A 298 3.13 -1.58 -17.51
CA VAL A 298 2.30 -1.74 -18.73
C VAL A 298 1.85 -3.20 -18.87
N GLN A 299 2.69 -4.14 -18.43
CA GLN A 299 2.39 -5.56 -18.50
C GLN A 299 2.94 -6.30 -17.29
N ARG A 300 2.12 -7.19 -16.73
CA ARG A 300 2.45 -8.03 -15.57
C ARG A 300 2.07 -9.48 -15.83
N LEU A 301 2.98 -10.38 -15.52
CA LEU A 301 2.76 -11.82 -15.48
C LEU A 301 3.03 -12.29 -14.06
N MET A 302 2.03 -12.85 -13.38
CA MET A 302 2.13 -13.25 -11.98
C MET A 302 1.64 -14.67 -11.77
N THR A 303 2.45 -15.47 -11.07
CA THR A 303 2.06 -16.81 -10.59
C THR A 303 2.09 -16.81 -9.07
N VAL A 304 0.93 -16.99 -8.46
CA VAL A 304 0.76 -17.09 -7.00
C VAL A 304 0.86 -18.56 -6.63
N GLU A 305 1.96 -18.93 -5.99
CA GLU A 305 2.32 -20.30 -5.65
C GLU A 305 1.82 -20.71 -4.25
N ASP A 306 1.70 -19.76 -3.31
CA ASP A 306 1.19 -20.04 -1.97
C ASP A 306 -0.35 -20.14 -1.97
N PRO A 307 -0.93 -21.28 -1.55
CA PRO A 307 -2.38 -21.46 -1.55
C PRO A 307 -3.15 -20.48 -0.66
N ARG A 308 -2.52 -19.91 0.37
CA ARG A 308 -3.14 -18.91 1.25
C ARG A 308 -3.30 -17.57 0.54
N LEU A 309 -2.36 -17.20 -0.34
CA LEU A 309 -2.53 -16.03 -1.20
C LEU A 309 -3.45 -16.30 -2.38
N ALA A 310 -3.47 -17.53 -2.92
CA ALA A 310 -4.38 -17.88 -4.01
C ALA A 310 -5.86 -17.63 -3.66
N ALA A 311 -6.24 -17.74 -2.38
CA ALA A 311 -7.59 -17.45 -1.89
C ALA A 311 -8.04 -16.00 -2.14
N VAL A 312 -7.11 -15.04 -2.05
CA VAL A 312 -7.33 -13.58 -2.25
C VAL A 312 -7.78 -13.25 -3.68
N PHE A 313 -7.55 -14.16 -4.62
CA PHE A 313 -7.91 -14.02 -6.03
C PHE A 313 -9.20 -14.77 -6.41
N THR A 314 -9.90 -15.38 -5.45
CA THR A 314 -11.06 -16.24 -5.74
C THR A 314 -12.17 -15.49 -6.46
N ARG A 315 -12.54 -14.30 -5.98
CA ARG A 315 -13.60 -13.50 -6.59
C ARG A 315 -13.24 -13.05 -7.99
N MET A 316 -12.03 -12.56 -8.17
CA MET A 316 -11.49 -12.15 -9.48
C MET A 316 -11.55 -13.32 -10.47
N THR A 317 -11.12 -14.52 -10.05
CA THR A 317 -11.19 -15.72 -10.88
C THR A 317 -12.61 -16.09 -11.32
N LEU A 318 -13.63 -15.83 -10.48
CA LEU A 318 -15.03 -16.17 -10.75
C LEU A 318 -15.75 -15.14 -11.63
N HIS A 319 -15.30 -13.88 -11.60
CA HIS A 319 -16.04 -12.74 -12.15
C HIS A 319 -15.29 -11.97 -13.25
N GLU A 320 -14.02 -12.29 -13.53
CA GLU A 320 -13.26 -11.61 -14.58
C GLU A 320 -13.77 -11.98 -15.98
N GLY A 321 -14.26 -10.98 -16.71
CA GLY A 321 -14.59 -11.05 -18.13
C GLY A 321 -15.31 -12.33 -18.60
N ASP A 322 -14.87 -12.83 -19.76
CA ASP A 322 -15.42 -14.05 -20.32
C ASP A 322 -14.82 -15.30 -19.64
N ARG A 323 -15.67 -16.30 -19.37
CA ARG A 323 -15.26 -17.52 -18.66
C ARG A 323 -14.23 -18.33 -19.45
N VAL A 324 -13.11 -18.63 -18.80
CA VAL A 324 -12.07 -19.55 -19.27
C VAL A 324 -12.16 -20.85 -18.49
N ARG A 325 -12.09 -21.99 -19.18
CA ARG A 325 -12.19 -23.32 -18.54
C ARG A 325 -11.13 -24.29 -19.05
N SER A 326 -10.72 -25.18 -18.16
CA SER A 326 -10.03 -26.42 -18.49
C SER A 326 -10.64 -27.59 -17.71
N ALA A 327 -10.13 -28.82 -17.90
CA ALA A 327 -10.54 -29.97 -17.10
C ALA A 327 -10.11 -29.88 -15.63
N ALA A 328 -9.08 -29.07 -15.32
CA ALA A 328 -8.42 -29.02 -14.02
C ALA A 328 -8.55 -27.65 -13.33
N GLY A 329 -9.26 -26.69 -13.92
CA GLY A 329 -9.32 -25.33 -13.39
C GLY A 329 -10.26 -24.41 -14.15
N TYR A 330 -10.41 -23.20 -13.62
CA TYR A 330 -11.34 -22.20 -14.10
C TYR A 330 -10.74 -20.80 -13.98
N GLY A 331 -11.31 -19.86 -14.73
CA GLY A 331 -10.82 -18.50 -14.75
C GLY A 331 -11.67 -17.57 -15.58
N GLY A 332 -11.10 -16.42 -15.84
CA GLY A 332 -11.73 -15.31 -16.53
C GLY A 332 -10.75 -14.59 -17.45
N LEU A 333 -11.28 -13.98 -18.50
CA LEU A 333 -10.52 -13.21 -19.48
C LEU A 333 -11.31 -11.97 -19.88
N GLY A 334 -10.93 -10.83 -19.30
CA GLY A 334 -11.39 -9.52 -19.69
C GLY A 334 -10.50 -8.87 -20.76
N PRO A 335 -10.71 -7.57 -21.02
CA PRO A 335 -9.93 -6.83 -22.02
C PRO A 335 -8.47 -6.62 -21.58
N ASN A 336 -8.23 -6.47 -20.28
CA ASN A 336 -6.94 -6.07 -19.71
C ASN A 336 -6.38 -7.08 -18.69
N LEU A 337 -7.15 -8.13 -18.36
CA LEU A 337 -6.78 -9.09 -17.34
C LEU A 337 -7.21 -10.50 -17.75
N GLY A 338 -6.29 -11.44 -17.66
CA GLY A 338 -6.53 -12.88 -17.71
C GLY A 338 -6.14 -13.48 -16.39
N ILE A 339 -7.03 -14.26 -15.77
CA ILE A 339 -6.78 -14.93 -14.50
C ILE A 339 -7.26 -16.38 -14.56
N PHE A 340 -6.44 -17.31 -14.09
CA PHE A 340 -6.76 -18.73 -14.08
C PHE A 340 -6.31 -19.39 -12.78
N ARG A 341 -7.22 -20.15 -12.16
CA ARG A 341 -6.96 -20.92 -10.95
C ARG A 341 -7.01 -22.41 -11.23
N THR A 342 -6.08 -23.13 -10.64
CA THR A 342 -6.02 -24.60 -10.67
C THR A 342 -5.32 -25.12 -9.43
N ARG A 343 -5.27 -26.46 -9.30
CA ARG A 343 -4.54 -27.12 -8.24
C ARG A 343 -3.26 -27.75 -8.80
N CYS A 344 -2.13 -27.35 -8.24
CA CYS A 344 -0.80 -27.87 -8.52
C CYS A 344 -0.31 -28.74 -7.36
N GLN A 345 0.95 -29.21 -7.43
CA GLN A 345 1.50 -30.10 -6.39
C GLN A 345 1.52 -29.43 -5.00
N ALA A 346 1.83 -28.13 -4.93
CA ALA A 346 1.89 -27.37 -3.69
C ALA A 346 0.50 -26.93 -3.16
N GLY A 347 -0.56 -27.08 -3.96
CA GLY A 347 -1.92 -26.67 -3.61
C GLY A 347 -2.56 -25.79 -4.68
N GLU A 348 -3.51 -24.96 -4.25
CA GLU A 348 -4.16 -23.99 -5.14
C GLU A 348 -3.15 -22.96 -5.66
N THR A 349 -3.20 -22.69 -6.96
CA THR A 349 -2.28 -21.79 -7.66
C THR A 349 -3.08 -20.90 -8.59
N VAL A 350 -2.69 -19.64 -8.67
CA VAL A 350 -3.32 -18.65 -9.56
C VAL A 350 -2.27 -18.14 -10.54
N PHE A 351 -2.66 -18.07 -11.80
CA PHE A 351 -1.89 -17.46 -12.89
C PHE A 351 -2.64 -16.22 -13.36
N LEU A 352 -1.91 -15.12 -13.50
CA LEU A 352 -2.46 -13.83 -13.86
C LEU A 352 -1.60 -13.19 -14.95
N VAL A 353 -2.25 -12.62 -15.96
CA VAL A 353 -1.64 -11.74 -16.95
C VAL A 353 -2.45 -10.46 -17.02
N GLN A 354 -1.82 -9.33 -16.74
CA GLN A 354 -2.43 -8.01 -16.79
C GLN A 354 -1.73 -7.16 -17.84
N VAL A 355 -2.50 -6.36 -18.57
CA VAL A 355 -2.04 -5.36 -19.52
C VAL A 355 -2.77 -4.05 -19.26
N ASN A 356 -2.03 -2.99 -18.95
CA ASN A 356 -2.59 -1.69 -18.56
C ASN A 356 -2.60 -0.68 -19.72
N ASP A 357 -2.05 -1.04 -20.88
CA ASP A 357 -2.14 -0.27 -22.13
C ASP A 357 -3.28 -0.82 -23.01
N ALA A 358 -4.21 0.07 -23.39
CA ALA A 358 -5.42 -0.26 -24.16
C ALA A 358 -5.12 -0.93 -25.52
N GLY A 359 -3.91 -0.75 -26.07
CA GLY A 359 -3.46 -1.39 -27.30
C GLY A 359 -3.10 -2.88 -27.18
N LEU A 360 -3.08 -3.45 -25.97
CA LEU A 360 -2.50 -4.77 -25.68
C LEU A 360 -3.52 -5.90 -25.45
N SER A 361 -4.81 -5.65 -25.60
CA SER A 361 -5.85 -6.67 -25.38
C SER A 361 -5.69 -7.91 -26.28
N ALA A 362 -5.25 -7.74 -27.53
CA ALA A 362 -4.95 -8.85 -28.44
C ALA A 362 -3.73 -9.68 -27.98
N ASP A 363 -2.75 -9.00 -27.39
CA ASP A 363 -1.53 -9.64 -26.86
C ASP A 363 -1.89 -10.47 -25.62
N LEU A 364 -2.75 -9.96 -24.74
CA LEU A 364 -3.27 -10.70 -23.59
C LEU A 364 -3.89 -12.05 -24.00
N ARG A 365 -4.77 -12.05 -25.02
CA ARG A 365 -5.45 -13.28 -25.48
C ARG A 365 -4.48 -14.31 -26.06
N THR A 366 -3.37 -13.86 -26.62
CA THR A 366 -2.32 -14.74 -27.18
C THR A 366 -1.40 -15.25 -26.07
N LEU A 367 -1.02 -14.36 -25.15
CA LEU A 367 -0.03 -14.61 -24.12
C LEU A 367 -0.58 -15.45 -22.97
N PHE A 368 -1.79 -15.15 -22.53
CA PHE A 368 -2.40 -15.76 -21.35
C PHE A 368 -2.43 -17.30 -21.38
N PRO A 369 -2.92 -17.98 -22.44
CA PRO A 369 -2.90 -19.44 -22.48
C PRO A 369 -1.48 -20.01 -22.46
N LEU A 370 -0.55 -19.41 -23.20
CA LEU A 370 0.85 -19.87 -23.24
C LEU A 370 1.56 -19.71 -21.89
N TYR A 371 1.28 -18.62 -21.19
CA TYR A 371 1.80 -18.36 -19.85
C TYR A 371 1.30 -19.41 -18.85
N VAL A 372 -0.02 -19.63 -18.81
CA VAL A 372 -0.64 -20.62 -17.92
C VAL A 372 -0.08 -22.02 -18.18
N GLU A 373 0.04 -22.42 -19.45
CA GLU A 373 0.58 -23.74 -19.81
C GLU A 373 2.04 -23.91 -19.37
N ALA A 374 2.88 -22.89 -19.56
CA ALA A 374 4.29 -22.94 -19.20
C ALA A 374 4.51 -22.98 -17.68
N GLU A 375 3.84 -22.11 -16.93
CA GLU A 375 3.99 -22.07 -15.47
C GLU A 375 3.32 -23.28 -14.79
N ALA A 376 2.22 -23.79 -15.33
CA ALA A 376 1.60 -25.02 -14.84
C ALA A 376 2.50 -26.25 -15.05
N ALA A 377 3.22 -26.32 -16.17
CA ALA A 377 4.22 -27.36 -16.41
C ALA A 377 5.38 -27.25 -15.39
N ARG A 378 5.85 -26.03 -15.10
CA ARG A 378 6.89 -25.77 -14.10
C ARG A 378 6.47 -26.22 -12.69
N LEU A 379 5.22 -25.96 -12.32
CA LEU A 379 4.67 -26.26 -10.99
C LEU A 379 4.06 -27.67 -10.86
N GLY A 380 4.13 -28.47 -11.93
CA GLY A 380 3.65 -29.85 -11.91
C GLY A 380 2.14 -29.99 -11.77
N CYS A 381 1.35 -29.02 -12.28
CA CYS A 381 -0.12 -29.06 -12.25
C CYS A 381 -0.71 -30.05 -13.28
N GLY A 382 0.15 -30.66 -14.10
CA GLY A 382 -0.25 -31.47 -15.26
C GLY A 382 -0.45 -30.63 -16.52
N PRO A 383 -0.74 -31.27 -17.66
CA PRO A 383 -0.96 -30.57 -18.91
C PRO A 383 -2.27 -29.76 -18.83
N LEU A 384 -2.14 -28.44 -18.84
CA LEU A 384 -3.27 -27.55 -19.04
C LEU A 384 -3.39 -27.21 -20.53
N LYS A 385 -4.62 -27.10 -21.02
CA LYS A 385 -4.94 -26.52 -22.32
C LYS A 385 -6.16 -25.65 -22.14
N LEU A 386 -5.97 -24.34 -22.18
CA LEU A 386 -7.05 -23.40 -21.93
C LEU A 386 -7.95 -23.27 -23.15
N LYS A 387 -9.26 -23.39 -22.95
CA LYS A 387 -10.25 -23.07 -23.97
C LYS A 387 -10.67 -21.62 -23.77
N LEU A 388 -10.22 -20.75 -24.67
CA LEU A 388 -10.61 -19.35 -24.66
C LEU A 388 -11.97 -19.16 -25.36
N PRO A 389 -12.82 -18.26 -24.84
CA PRO A 389 -14.04 -17.83 -25.52
C PRO A 389 -13.70 -17.14 -26.85
N PRO A 390 -14.59 -17.08 -27.84
CA PRO A 390 -14.33 -16.29 -29.07
C PRO A 390 -14.18 -14.79 -28.76
N PRO A 391 -13.49 -14.00 -29.60
CA PRO A 391 -13.38 -12.56 -29.39
C PRO A 391 -14.75 -11.88 -29.39
N ALA A 392 -15.00 -10.97 -28.44
CA ALA A 392 -16.21 -10.15 -28.43
C ALA A 392 -16.32 -9.37 -29.77
N GLY A 393 -17.49 -9.45 -30.43
CA GLY A 393 -17.75 -8.82 -31.74
C GLY A 393 -17.69 -9.74 -32.97
N SER A 394 -17.56 -11.06 -32.79
CA SER A 394 -17.54 -12.05 -33.88
C SER A 394 -18.88 -12.80 -34.09
N ARG A 395 -20.02 -12.19 -33.76
CA ARG A 395 -21.36 -12.73 -34.06
C ARG A 395 -21.96 -12.11 -35.29
#